data_AF-A0A352SHF4-F1
#
_entry.id   AF-A0A352SHF4-F1
#
_cell.length_a   1.000
_cell.length_b   1.000
_cell.length_c   1.000
_cell.angle_alpha   90.00
_cell.angle_beta   90.00
_cell.angle_gamma   90.00
#
_symmetry.space_group_name_H-M   'P 1'
#
loop_
_entity.id
_entity.type
_entity.pdbx_description
1 polymer ?
#
loop_
_entity_poly.entity_id
_entity_poly.type
_entity_poly.pdbx_seq_one_letter_code
_entity_poly.pdbx_strand_id
1 'polypeptide(L)'
;MININEVIETNKMIDKENLDVRTITLGISLLDCMDSDLNKLCDNVYKKITTMAKDLVATGEEIGKEFGIPIVNKRISVTPIALIGGSACKTPDDFVKIAQTLDRAAKTVGVNFIGGYTALVSKKMTQADKNLILSIPKALATTEYICSSVNVGSTKTGLDMDAILLMGKVVKETAVLTKDNDSIGCAKLVVFCNAPDDNPFMAGA
;
A
#
# COMPACT_ATOMS: atom_id res chain seq x y z
N MET A 1 20.67 21.99 -0.15
CA MET A 1 21.96 21.26 -0.06
C MET A 1 22.32 21.25 1.41
N ILE A 2 22.38 20.08 2.05
CA ILE A 2 22.50 19.98 3.51
C ILE A 2 23.89 20.47 3.95
N ASN A 3 23.95 21.38 4.93
CA ASN A 3 25.19 21.93 5.46
C ASN A 3 25.71 21.08 6.64
N ILE A 4 27.02 21.03 6.85
CA ILE A 4 27.63 20.32 7.99
C ILE A 4 27.11 20.82 9.34
N ASN A 5 26.74 22.11 9.43
CA ASN A 5 26.10 22.67 10.62
C ASN A 5 24.72 22.03 10.89
N GLU A 6 23.91 21.77 9.86
CA GLU A 6 22.60 21.12 9.99
C GLU A 6 22.76 19.65 10.44
N VAL A 7 23.81 18.96 9.95
CA VAL A 7 24.15 17.60 10.39
C VAL A 7 24.53 17.59 11.86
N ILE A 8 25.36 18.53 12.31
CA ILE A 8 25.77 18.66 13.71
C ILE A 8 24.57 19.00 14.61
N GLU A 9 23.67 19.88 14.17
CA GLU A 9 22.44 20.19 14.90
C GLU A 9 21.50 18.98 15.00
N THR A 10 21.34 18.23 13.92
CA THR A 10 20.53 16.99 13.90
C THR A 10 21.10 15.97 14.89
N ASN A 11 22.41 15.73 14.87
CA ASN A 11 23.06 14.83 15.82
C ASN A 11 22.87 15.29 17.28
N LYS A 12 22.94 16.61 17.56
CA LYS A 12 22.66 17.13 18.90
C LYS A 12 21.20 16.94 19.32
N MET A 13 20.25 17.04 18.40
CA MET A 13 18.85 16.77 18.68
C MET A 13 18.65 15.29 18.99
N ILE A 14 19.27 14.39 18.23
CA ILE A 14 19.19 12.93 18.45
C ILE A 14 19.75 12.53 19.82
N ASP A 15 20.88 13.13 20.22
CA ASP A 15 21.53 12.85 21.50
C ASP A 15 20.76 13.39 22.72
N LYS A 16 20.04 14.51 22.54
CA LYS A 16 19.33 15.21 23.64
C LYS A 16 17.84 14.92 23.72
N GLU A 17 17.22 14.61 22.59
CA GLU A 17 15.80 14.37 22.43
C GLU A 17 15.66 12.91 21.97
N ASN A 18 14.93 12.07 22.71
CA ASN A 18 14.76 10.64 22.41
C ASN A 18 13.87 10.42 21.16
N LEU A 19 14.40 10.76 19.98
CA LEU A 19 13.69 10.71 18.72
C LEU A 19 13.54 9.27 18.22
N ASP A 20 12.45 9.00 17.50
CA ASP A 20 12.22 7.76 16.78
C ASP A 20 11.78 8.04 15.34
N VAL A 21 12.21 7.19 14.41
CA VAL A 21 11.69 7.20 13.04
C VAL A 21 10.52 6.24 12.98
N ARG A 22 9.30 6.79 12.92
CA ARG A 22 8.07 5.98 12.86
C ARG A 22 8.06 5.02 11.67
N THR A 23 8.58 5.45 10.53
CA THR A 23 8.59 4.64 9.30
C THR A 23 9.60 5.14 8.28
N ILE A 24 10.14 4.20 7.51
CA ILE A 24 10.68 4.45 6.17
C ILE A 24 9.80 3.72 5.16
N THR A 25 9.48 4.37 4.04
CA THR A 25 8.63 3.80 2.99
C THR A 25 9.34 3.89 1.65
N LEU A 26 9.46 2.76 0.94
CA LEU A 26 9.97 2.71 -0.42
C LEU A 26 8.80 2.73 -1.41
N GLY A 27 8.68 3.80 -2.19
CA GLY A 27 7.71 3.87 -3.30
C GLY A 27 8.23 3.16 -4.55
N ILE A 28 7.44 2.25 -5.12
CA ILE A 28 7.81 1.48 -6.32
C ILE A 28 6.74 1.67 -7.40
N SER A 29 7.15 2.25 -8.53
CA SER A 29 6.28 2.30 -9.72
C SER A 29 6.15 0.92 -10.34
N LEU A 30 4.92 0.48 -10.64
CA LEU A 30 4.61 -0.80 -11.28
C LEU A 30 4.11 -0.66 -12.72
N LEU A 31 4.15 0.55 -13.30
CA LEU A 31 3.63 0.80 -14.66
C LEU A 31 4.36 -0.02 -15.75
N ASP A 32 5.65 -0.26 -15.57
CA ASP A 32 6.46 -1.12 -16.46
C ASP A 32 6.23 -2.62 -16.24
N CYS A 33 5.46 -3.01 -15.22
CA CYS A 33 5.09 -4.39 -14.97
C CYS A 33 3.81 -4.80 -15.70
N MET A 34 3.08 -3.84 -16.28
CA MET A 34 1.81 -4.07 -16.97
C MET A 34 1.96 -5.08 -18.11
N ASP A 35 1.10 -6.09 -18.12
CA ASP A 35 0.94 -7.04 -19.20
C ASP A 35 -0.56 -7.34 -19.37
N SER A 36 -0.94 -7.90 -20.51
CA SER A 36 -2.29 -8.43 -20.75
C SER A 36 -2.50 -9.82 -20.13
N ASP A 37 -1.41 -10.57 -19.90
CA ASP A 37 -1.40 -11.83 -19.19
C ASP A 37 -1.22 -11.60 -17.69
N LEU A 38 -2.21 -12.03 -16.89
CA LEU A 38 -2.21 -11.86 -15.44
C LEU A 38 -1.01 -12.53 -14.75
N ASN A 39 -0.58 -13.70 -15.22
CA ASN A 39 0.54 -14.39 -14.61
C ASN A 39 1.85 -13.64 -14.86
N LYS A 40 2.04 -13.14 -16.09
CA LYS A 40 3.21 -12.30 -16.41
C LYS A 40 3.22 -11.01 -15.61
N LEU A 41 2.07 -10.35 -15.47
CA LEU A 41 1.92 -9.18 -14.60
C LEU A 41 2.35 -9.51 -13.16
N CYS A 42 1.86 -10.62 -12.59
CA CYS A 42 2.22 -11.05 -11.24
C CYS A 42 3.72 -11.34 -11.11
N ASP A 43 4.31 -12.05 -12.07
CA ASP A 43 5.74 -12.37 -12.06
C ASP A 43 6.61 -11.11 -12.14
N ASN A 44 6.24 -10.16 -13.00
CA ASN A 44 6.92 -8.86 -13.13
C ASN A 44 6.85 -8.06 -11.81
N VAL A 45 5.65 -7.96 -11.22
CA VAL A 45 5.43 -7.26 -9.94
C VAL A 45 6.26 -7.89 -8.83
N TYR A 46 6.19 -9.21 -8.67
CA TYR A 46 6.96 -9.93 -7.66
C TYR A 46 8.45 -9.66 -7.83
N LYS A 47 8.99 -9.91 -9.03
CA LYS A 47 10.41 -9.73 -9.33
C LYS A 47 10.87 -8.30 -9.06
N LYS A 48 10.09 -7.30 -9.48
CA LYS A 48 10.44 -5.89 -9.31
C LYS A 48 10.52 -5.51 -7.83
N ILE A 49 9.49 -5.85 -7.05
CA ILE A 49 9.45 -5.54 -5.61
C ILE A 49 10.60 -6.25 -4.89
N THR A 50 10.79 -7.55 -5.10
CA THR A 50 11.85 -8.30 -4.42
C THR A 50 13.25 -7.84 -4.83
N THR A 51 13.43 -7.31 -6.04
CA THR A 51 14.73 -6.80 -6.48
C THR A 51 15.03 -5.42 -5.90
N MET A 52 14.05 -4.52 -5.91
CA MET A 52 14.24 -3.14 -5.46
C MET A 52 14.30 -3.01 -3.94
N ALA A 53 13.52 -3.83 -3.21
CA ALA A 53 13.41 -3.74 -1.76
C ALA A 53 14.28 -4.77 -1.00
N LYS A 54 15.15 -5.52 -1.69
CA LYS A 54 15.96 -6.61 -1.09
C LYS A 54 16.77 -6.19 0.14
N ASP A 55 17.29 -4.95 0.13
CA ASP A 55 18.17 -4.44 1.20
C ASP A 55 17.43 -3.47 2.14
N LEU A 56 16.13 -3.17 1.90
CA LEU A 56 15.40 -2.11 2.60
C LEU A 56 15.39 -2.30 4.12
N VAL A 57 15.15 -3.53 4.59
CA VAL A 57 15.10 -3.84 6.02
C VAL A 57 16.51 -3.80 6.62
N ALA A 58 17.49 -4.43 5.97
CA ALA A 58 18.87 -4.50 6.45
C ALA A 58 19.49 -3.10 6.56
N THR A 59 19.35 -2.27 5.52
CA THR A 59 19.80 -0.87 5.52
C THR A 59 19.05 -0.05 6.57
N GLY A 60 17.73 -0.23 6.74
CA GLY A 60 16.98 0.45 7.79
C GLY A 60 17.44 0.08 9.21
N GLU A 61 17.85 -1.17 9.44
CA GLU A 61 18.42 -1.60 10.73
C GLU A 61 19.85 -1.10 10.95
N GLU A 62 20.66 -1.06 9.91
CA GLU A 62 22.03 -0.52 9.96
C GLU A 62 22.02 0.97 10.32
N ILE A 63 21.20 1.76 9.62
CA ILE A 63 21.00 3.20 9.92
C ILE A 63 20.54 3.38 11.36
N GLY A 64 19.56 2.58 11.82
CA GLY A 64 19.06 2.69 13.18
C GLY A 64 20.12 2.42 14.25
N LYS A 65 21.06 1.50 13.98
CA LYS A 65 22.20 1.21 14.85
C LYS A 65 23.26 2.31 14.80
N GLU A 66 23.56 2.84 13.62
CA GLU A 66 24.59 3.87 13.42
C GLU A 66 24.23 5.18 14.14
N PHE A 67 22.98 5.62 14.02
CA PHE A 67 22.52 6.89 14.60
C PHE A 67 21.90 6.73 16.00
N GLY A 68 21.75 5.51 16.50
CA GLY A 68 21.10 5.25 17.80
C GLY A 68 19.61 5.57 17.84
N ILE A 69 18.94 5.64 16.67
CA ILE A 69 17.52 5.96 16.54
C ILE A 69 16.75 4.74 16.05
N PRO A 70 15.70 4.29 16.76
CA PRO A 70 14.90 3.17 16.28
C PRO A 70 14.10 3.56 15.02
N ILE A 71 14.19 2.73 13.98
CA ILE A 71 13.28 2.77 12.83
C ILE A 71 12.19 1.73 13.03
N VAL A 72 11.00 2.18 13.43
CA VAL A 72 9.91 1.30 13.90
C VAL A 72 9.33 0.47 12.76
N ASN A 73 9.10 1.08 11.58
CA ASN A 73 8.50 0.40 10.45
C ASN A 73 9.32 0.57 9.16
N LYS A 74 9.34 -0.49 8.35
CA LYS A 74 9.85 -0.50 6.97
C LYS A 74 8.71 -0.95 6.08
N ARG A 75 8.29 -0.10 5.14
CA ARG A 75 7.09 -0.29 4.33
C ARG A 75 7.37 -0.09 2.86
N ILE A 76 6.45 -0.58 2.03
CA ILE A 76 6.45 -0.32 0.58
C ILE A 76 5.12 0.32 0.20
N SER A 77 5.15 1.26 -0.73
CA SER A 77 3.95 1.68 -1.46
C SER A 77 4.15 1.42 -2.94
N VAL A 78 3.06 1.10 -3.64
CA VAL A 78 3.11 0.82 -5.08
C VAL A 78 2.08 1.63 -5.84
N THR A 79 2.27 1.71 -7.17
CA THR A 79 1.27 2.27 -8.08
C THR A 79 -0.12 1.65 -7.80
N PRO A 80 -1.21 2.45 -7.77
CA PRO A 80 -2.55 1.95 -7.55
C PRO A 80 -2.87 0.73 -8.41
N ILE A 81 -3.18 -0.40 -7.76
CA ILE A 81 -3.34 -1.68 -8.46
C ILE A 81 -4.48 -1.65 -9.48
N ALA A 82 -5.49 -0.78 -9.32
CA ALA A 82 -6.56 -0.61 -10.30
C ALA A 82 -6.02 -0.18 -11.68
N LEU A 83 -4.93 0.60 -11.71
CA LEU A 83 -4.31 1.08 -12.95
C LEU A 83 -3.56 -0.03 -13.67
N ILE A 84 -2.75 -0.81 -12.95
CA ILE A 84 -1.94 -1.88 -13.57
C ILE A 84 -2.76 -3.13 -13.86
N GLY A 85 -3.80 -3.40 -13.06
CA GLY A 85 -4.71 -4.53 -13.26
C GLY A 85 -5.70 -4.29 -14.40
N GLY A 86 -5.88 -3.04 -14.84
CA GLY A 86 -6.83 -2.69 -15.90
C GLY A 86 -6.57 -3.39 -17.24
N SER A 87 -5.33 -3.80 -17.53
CA SER A 87 -4.98 -4.52 -18.75
C SER A 87 -5.16 -6.03 -18.69
N ALA A 88 -5.09 -6.64 -17.49
CA ALA A 88 -5.08 -8.09 -17.31
C ALA A 88 -6.32 -8.65 -16.60
N CYS A 89 -6.85 -7.92 -15.61
CA CYS A 89 -7.90 -8.40 -14.73
C CYS A 89 -9.29 -8.24 -15.35
N LYS A 90 -10.06 -9.32 -15.38
CA LYS A 90 -11.44 -9.34 -15.89
C LYS A 90 -12.46 -9.51 -14.77
N THR A 91 -12.02 -10.08 -13.64
CA THR A 91 -12.85 -10.40 -12.48
C THR A 91 -12.22 -9.89 -11.18
N PRO A 92 -12.99 -9.78 -10.08
CA PRO A 92 -12.43 -9.50 -8.76
C PRO A 92 -11.37 -10.52 -8.32
N ASP A 93 -11.54 -11.80 -8.67
CA ASP A 93 -10.58 -12.86 -8.30
C ASP A 93 -9.21 -12.70 -8.98
N ASP A 94 -9.16 -12.03 -10.13
CA ASP A 94 -7.88 -11.71 -10.76
C ASP A 94 -7.09 -10.68 -9.94
N PHE A 95 -7.78 -9.71 -9.33
CA PHE A 95 -7.16 -8.75 -8.42
C PHE A 95 -6.70 -9.40 -7.11
N VAL A 96 -7.43 -10.41 -6.61
CA VAL A 96 -7.00 -11.20 -5.44
C VAL A 96 -5.65 -11.89 -5.70
N LYS A 97 -5.40 -12.39 -6.91
CA LYS A 97 -4.09 -12.98 -7.27
C LYS A 97 -2.96 -11.94 -7.24
N ILE A 98 -3.24 -10.70 -7.62
CA ILE A 98 -2.28 -9.60 -7.49
C ILE A 98 -2.02 -9.31 -6.00
N ALA A 99 -3.06 -9.24 -5.17
CA ALA A 99 -2.91 -9.04 -3.72
C ALA A 99 -2.02 -10.12 -3.08
N GLN A 100 -2.27 -11.39 -3.41
CA GLN A 100 -1.44 -12.52 -2.95
C GLN A 100 0.00 -12.43 -3.45
N THR A 101 0.21 -11.91 -4.66
CA THR A 101 1.56 -11.71 -5.21
C THR A 101 2.32 -10.63 -4.46
N LEU A 102 1.67 -9.50 -4.17
CA LEU A 102 2.23 -8.42 -3.37
C LEU A 102 2.53 -8.89 -1.94
N ASP A 103 1.64 -9.68 -1.35
CA ASP A 103 1.80 -10.25 0.00
C ASP A 103 3.02 -11.19 0.08
N ARG A 104 3.16 -12.09 -0.91
CA ARG A 104 4.37 -12.91 -1.04
C ARG A 104 5.63 -12.07 -1.19
N ALA A 105 5.59 -11.01 -2.01
CA ALA A 105 6.75 -10.13 -2.20
C ALA A 105 7.13 -9.43 -0.89
N ALA A 106 6.14 -8.89 -0.16
CA ALA A 106 6.32 -8.24 1.14
C ALA A 106 6.95 -9.20 2.16
N LYS A 107 6.44 -10.44 2.23
CA LYS A 107 6.98 -11.50 3.08
C LYS A 107 8.43 -11.84 2.73
N THR A 108 8.76 -11.93 1.43
CA THR A 108 10.12 -12.22 0.96
C THR A 108 11.12 -11.13 1.36
N VAL A 109 10.74 -9.85 1.29
CA VAL A 109 11.64 -8.73 1.63
C VAL A 109 11.60 -8.35 3.11
N GLY A 110 10.68 -8.91 3.89
CA GLY A 110 10.60 -8.70 5.34
C GLY A 110 10.03 -7.35 5.78
N VAL A 111 9.22 -6.69 4.94
CA VAL A 111 8.60 -5.40 5.29
C VAL A 111 7.35 -5.59 6.15
N ASN A 112 7.00 -4.56 6.92
CA ASN A 112 5.84 -4.60 7.81
C ASN A 112 4.52 -4.57 7.05
N PHE A 113 4.41 -3.74 6.01
CA PHE A 113 3.21 -3.61 5.19
C PHE A 113 3.55 -3.11 3.79
N ILE A 114 2.68 -3.45 2.84
CA ILE A 114 2.69 -2.92 1.48
C ILE A 114 1.34 -2.24 1.19
N GLY A 115 1.39 -0.94 0.90
CA GLY A 115 0.27 -0.12 0.42
C GLY A 115 0.20 -0.09 -1.10
N GLY A 116 -0.89 0.45 -1.63
CA GLY A 116 -1.10 0.61 -3.07
C GLY A 116 -2.15 -0.33 -3.67
N TYR A 117 -2.76 -1.24 -2.90
CA TYR A 117 -3.95 -1.99 -3.32
C TYR A 117 -5.17 -1.07 -3.40
N THR A 118 -5.14 -0.19 -4.39
CA THR A 118 -5.85 1.09 -4.38
C THR A 118 -6.63 1.33 -5.66
N ALA A 119 -7.80 1.94 -5.53
CA ALA A 119 -8.57 2.52 -6.63
C ALA A 119 -8.82 4.02 -6.41
N LEU A 120 -8.74 4.81 -7.49
CA LEU A 120 -8.95 6.25 -7.49
C LEU A 120 -10.21 6.57 -8.30
N VAL A 121 -11.34 6.75 -7.64
CA VAL A 121 -12.67 6.70 -8.28
C VAL A 121 -13.46 8.00 -8.12
N SER A 122 -12.77 9.11 -7.85
CA SER A 122 -13.41 10.43 -7.63
C SER A 122 -14.16 10.99 -8.84
N LYS A 123 -13.97 10.42 -10.04
CA LYS A 123 -14.56 10.86 -11.31
C LYS A 123 -15.34 9.76 -12.03
N LYS A 124 -15.93 8.82 -11.28
CA LYS A 124 -16.58 7.58 -11.75
C LYS A 124 -15.62 6.38 -11.76
N MET A 125 -16.13 5.25 -11.25
CA MET A 125 -15.47 3.94 -11.36
C MET A 125 -15.43 3.44 -12.81
N THR A 126 -14.26 2.97 -13.24
CA THR A 126 -14.13 2.06 -14.38
C THR A 126 -14.50 0.63 -13.97
N GLN A 127 -14.59 -0.29 -14.94
CA GLN A 127 -14.79 -1.71 -14.63
C GLN A 127 -13.63 -2.31 -13.83
N ALA A 128 -12.40 -1.87 -14.11
CA ALA A 128 -11.22 -2.30 -13.36
C ALA A 128 -11.28 -1.82 -11.91
N ASP A 129 -11.64 -0.54 -11.68
CA ASP A 129 -11.83 0.00 -10.32
C ASP A 129 -12.88 -0.78 -9.54
N LYS A 130 -14.03 -1.04 -10.17
CA LYS A 130 -15.12 -1.80 -9.54
C LYS A 130 -14.68 -3.22 -9.19
N ASN A 131 -13.97 -3.90 -10.08
CA ASN A 131 -13.45 -5.24 -9.84
C ASN A 131 -12.42 -5.24 -8.69
N LEU A 132 -11.53 -4.25 -8.63
CA LEU A 132 -10.61 -4.09 -7.52
C LEU A 132 -11.37 -3.86 -6.21
N ILE A 133 -12.33 -2.93 -6.17
CA ILE A 133 -13.10 -2.63 -4.95
C ILE A 133 -13.84 -3.87 -4.44
N LEU A 134 -14.48 -4.63 -5.34
CA LEU A 134 -15.19 -5.86 -5.00
C LEU A 134 -14.25 -6.98 -4.52
N SER A 135 -12.97 -6.93 -4.88
CA SER A 135 -11.98 -7.93 -4.46
C SER A 135 -11.42 -7.67 -3.06
N ILE A 136 -11.53 -6.45 -2.53
CA ILE A 136 -10.94 -6.02 -1.25
C ILE A 136 -11.26 -6.98 -0.10
N PRO A 137 -12.53 -7.41 0.14
CA PRO A 137 -12.85 -8.26 1.27
C PRO A 137 -12.08 -9.59 1.23
N LYS A 138 -12.04 -10.24 0.06
CA LYS A 138 -11.33 -11.51 -0.14
C LYS A 138 -9.81 -11.34 -0.15
N ALA A 139 -9.31 -10.27 -0.75
CA ALA A 139 -7.89 -9.95 -0.76
C ALA A 139 -7.36 -9.78 0.67
N LEU A 140 -8.01 -8.95 1.50
CA LEU A 140 -7.58 -8.68 2.88
C LEU A 140 -7.79 -9.87 3.83
N ALA A 141 -8.69 -10.80 3.51
CA ALA A 141 -8.89 -12.04 4.26
C ALA A 141 -7.86 -13.13 3.91
N THR A 142 -7.23 -13.05 2.73
CA THR A 142 -6.27 -14.06 2.25
C THR A 142 -4.82 -13.56 2.23
N THR A 143 -4.56 -12.37 2.79
CA THR A 143 -3.25 -11.73 2.84
C THR A 143 -2.99 -11.12 4.21
N GLU A 144 -1.72 -11.03 4.60
CA GLU A 144 -1.29 -10.56 5.92
C GLU A 144 -0.81 -9.11 5.85
N TYR A 145 0.05 -8.79 4.87
CA TYR A 145 0.84 -7.56 4.79
C TYR A 145 0.24 -6.47 3.90
N ILE A 146 -0.85 -6.78 3.19
CA ILE A 146 -1.49 -5.84 2.25
C ILE A 146 -2.40 -4.86 2.97
N CYS A 147 -2.24 -3.58 2.62
CA CYS A 147 -3.19 -2.55 2.97
C CYS A 147 -3.85 -1.96 1.71
N SER A 148 -5.12 -1.58 1.81
CA SER A 148 -5.95 -1.13 0.70
C SER A 148 -6.57 0.23 0.96
N SER A 149 -6.69 1.03 -0.09
CA SER A 149 -7.42 2.31 -0.06
C SER A 149 -8.34 2.50 -1.25
N VAL A 150 -9.38 3.31 -1.05
CA VAL A 150 -10.22 3.77 -2.15
C VAL A 150 -10.48 5.26 -2.00
N ASN A 151 -10.05 6.07 -2.97
CA ASN A 151 -10.35 7.50 -3.00
C ASN A 151 -11.66 7.76 -3.74
N VAL A 152 -12.73 7.98 -2.99
CA VAL A 152 -14.11 8.08 -3.52
C VAL A 152 -14.52 9.50 -3.90
N GLY A 153 -13.68 10.50 -3.63
CA GLY A 153 -14.04 11.88 -3.90
C GLY A 153 -12.86 12.85 -3.87
N SER A 154 -13.10 14.05 -4.40
CA SER A 154 -12.19 15.18 -4.24
C SER A 154 -12.95 16.49 -4.29
N THR A 155 -12.40 17.55 -3.70
CA THR A 155 -12.95 18.91 -3.79
C THR A 155 -13.11 19.36 -5.24
N LYS A 156 -12.25 18.89 -6.15
CA LYS A 156 -12.26 19.25 -7.56
C LYS A 156 -13.36 18.56 -8.36
N THR A 157 -13.78 17.36 -7.94
CA THR A 157 -14.63 16.47 -8.76
C THR A 157 -15.91 16.05 -8.07
N GLY A 158 -16.10 16.47 -6.82
CA GLY A 158 -17.20 16.03 -5.97
C GLY A 158 -16.97 14.63 -5.41
N LEU A 159 -18.07 13.96 -5.09
CA LEU A 159 -18.10 12.63 -4.49
C LEU A 159 -18.73 11.65 -5.48
N ASP A 160 -18.09 10.49 -5.69
CA ASP A 160 -18.73 9.37 -6.36
C ASP A 160 -19.60 8.62 -5.33
N MET A 161 -20.90 8.94 -5.34
CA MET A 161 -21.86 8.34 -4.41
C MET A 161 -22.09 6.85 -4.65
N ASP A 162 -21.89 6.37 -5.88
CA ASP A 162 -21.97 4.94 -6.20
C ASP A 162 -20.79 4.20 -5.57
N ALA A 163 -19.59 4.79 -5.64
CA ALA A 163 -18.40 4.25 -4.99
C ALA A 163 -18.54 4.28 -3.45
N ILE A 164 -19.11 5.35 -2.88
CA ILE A 164 -19.39 5.44 -1.43
C ILE A 164 -20.35 4.33 -0.99
N LEU A 165 -21.46 4.15 -1.70
CA LEU A 165 -22.43 3.09 -1.41
C LEU A 165 -21.80 1.70 -1.47
N LEU A 166 -20.95 1.47 -2.49
CA LEU A 166 -20.22 0.22 -2.64
C LEU A 166 -19.24 0.00 -1.48
N MET A 167 -18.48 1.03 -1.09
CA MET A 167 -17.54 0.94 0.03
C MET A 167 -18.24 0.64 1.36
N GLY A 168 -19.45 1.14 1.60
CA GLY A 168 -20.23 0.77 2.77
C GLY A 168 -20.49 -0.74 2.88
N LYS A 169 -20.73 -1.42 1.74
CA LYS A 169 -20.88 -2.88 1.69
C LYS A 169 -19.54 -3.58 1.88
N VAL A 170 -18.50 -3.11 1.19
CA VAL A 170 -17.14 -3.68 1.24
C VAL A 170 -16.57 -3.65 2.66
N VAL A 171 -16.75 -2.56 3.41
CA VAL A 171 -16.28 -2.48 4.81
C VAL A 171 -16.95 -3.54 5.67
N LYS A 172 -18.28 -3.70 5.56
CA LYS A 172 -19.02 -4.72 6.31
C LYS A 172 -18.59 -6.14 5.91
N GLU A 173 -18.45 -6.41 4.62
CA GLU A 173 -18.04 -7.72 4.12
C GLU A 173 -16.60 -8.06 4.55
N THR A 174 -15.69 -7.09 4.52
CA THR A 174 -14.32 -7.23 5.00
C THR A 174 -14.30 -7.61 6.49
N ALA A 175 -15.12 -6.96 7.31
CA ALA A 175 -15.26 -7.31 8.73
C ALA A 175 -15.75 -8.76 8.91
N VAL A 176 -16.79 -9.16 8.18
CA VAL A 176 -17.37 -10.50 8.28
C VAL A 176 -16.39 -11.59 7.85
N LEU A 177 -15.65 -11.38 6.75
CA LEU A 177 -14.67 -12.36 6.25
C LEU A 177 -13.42 -12.47 7.11
N THR A 178 -13.12 -11.46 7.94
CA THR A 178 -11.97 -11.45 8.84
C THR A 178 -12.36 -11.54 10.32
N LYS A 179 -13.62 -11.89 10.62
CA LYS A 179 -14.18 -11.89 11.98
C LYS A 179 -13.41 -12.79 12.97
N ASP A 180 -12.84 -13.89 12.48
CA ASP A 180 -12.13 -14.88 13.31
C ASP A 180 -10.74 -14.38 13.72
N ASN A 181 -10.30 -13.25 13.15
CA ASN A 181 -9.09 -12.53 13.51
C ASN A 181 -9.44 -11.07 13.84
N ASP A 182 -10.41 -10.86 14.73
CA ASP A 182 -10.86 -9.55 15.23
C ASP A 182 -11.22 -8.54 14.12
N SER A 183 -11.74 -9.03 12.98
CA SER A 183 -12.04 -8.19 11.82
C SER A 183 -10.82 -7.41 11.28
N ILE A 184 -9.62 -7.98 11.38
CA ILE A 184 -8.34 -7.31 11.07
C ILE A 184 -8.30 -6.67 9.67
N GLY A 185 -9.08 -7.18 8.71
CA GLY A 185 -9.17 -6.58 7.38
C GLY A 185 -9.59 -5.11 7.43
N CYS A 186 -10.47 -4.73 8.36
CA CYS A 186 -10.90 -3.35 8.54
C CYS A 186 -9.77 -2.44 9.05
N ALA A 187 -8.79 -2.96 9.78
CA ALA A 187 -7.61 -2.19 10.19
C ALA A 187 -6.65 -1.89 9.02
N LYS A 188 -6.78 -2.64 7.91
CA LYS A 188 -5.95 -2.53 6.71
C LYS A 188 -6.66 -1.82 5.54
N LEU A 189 -7.89 -1.34 5.75
CA LEU A 189 -8.71 -0.68 4.74
C LEU A 189 -8.99 0.77 5.12
N VAL A 190 -8.85 1.68 4.15
CA VAL A 190 -9.22 3.09 4.33
C VAL A 190 -9.99 3.65 3.13
N VAL A 191 -10.96 4.50 3.40
CA VAL A 191 -11.73 5.21 2.37
C VAL A 191 -11.36 6.69 2.46
N PHE A 192 -10.93 7.27 1.35
CA PHE A 192 -10.51 8.67 1.27
C PHE A 192 -11.49 9.53 0.51
N CYS A 193 -11.51 10.80 0.91
CA CYS A 193 -11.84 11.92 0.04
C CYS A 193 -10.63 12.85 0.08
N ASN A 194 -10.21 13.37 -1.08
CA ASN A 194 -8.97 14.14 -1.22
C ASN A 194 -7.73 13.38 -0.75
N ALA A 195 -7.56 12.12 -1.18
CA ALA A 195 -6.32 11.39 -0.94
C ALA A 195 -5.12 12.26 -1.38
N PRO A 196 -4.17 12.58 -0.48
CA PRO A 196 -2.98 13.33 -0.83
C PRO A 196 -2.04 12.45 -1.66
N ASP A 197 -1.24 13.08 -2.52
CA ASP A 197 -0.08 12.43 -3.13
C ASP A 197 0.92 12.06 -2.00
N ASP A 198 1.53 10.87 -2.07
CA ASP A 198 2.50 10.36 -1.08
C ASP A 198 1.99 10.32 0.38
N ASN A 199 0.89 9.60 0.60
CA ASN A 199 0.26 9.49 1.91
C ASN A 199 1.12 8.69 2.92
N PRO A 200 1.45 9.25 4.10
CA PRO A 200 2.20 8.53 5.14
C PRO A 200 1.38 7.43 5.85
N PHE A 201 0.07 7.36 5.62
CA PHE A 201 -0.82 6.35 6.20
C PHE A 201 -0.84 5.08 5.34
N MET A 202 -0.44 3.92 5.89
CA MET A 202 -0.16 2.73 5.07
C MET A 202 -1.30 2.20 4.23
N ALA A 203 -2.54 2.25 4.72
CA ALA A 203 -3.65 1.83 3.88
C ALA A 203 -3.87 2.79 2.69
N GLY A 204 -3.40 4.03 2.81
CA GLY A 204 -3.43 5.04 1.76
C GLY A 204 -2.13 5.33 1.02
N ALA A 205 -1.05 4.67 1.41
CA ALA A 205 0.30 4.88 0.88
C ALA A 205 0.47 4.29 -0.52
#